data_AF-A0A352NUQ2-F1
#
_entry.id   AF-A0A352NUQ2-F1
#
_cell.length_a   1.000
_cell.length_b   1.000
_cell.length_c   1.000
_cell.angle_alpha   90.00
_cell.angle_beta   90.00
_cell.angle_gamma   90.00
#
_symmetry.space_group_name_H-M   'P 1'
#
loop_
_entity.id
_entity.type
_entity.pdbx_description
1 polymer ?
#
loop_
_entity_poly.entity_id
_entity_poly.type
_entity_poly.pdbx_seq_one_letter_code
_entity_poly.pdbx_strand_id
1 'polypeptide(L)'
;MGKREGYYIELDEIAENMLRDANFIGCGHNGIVYSLGDNKVIKIFKNRYVCKNEYDILKKTAKSRYFPKVYLHGDYYIVRSYVSGERLDYYIKKHGFNREIAIDIIQLIKEFKKLGFTKLDIRCKDLYVDDDFSIKVIDPKNNYSRSCDYPRHLMKGLGKLGVLDDFLEIVKKEYNENYKKWNFKIRRYLKKGIK
;
A
#
# COMPACT_ATOMS: atom_id res chain seq x y z
N MET A 1 -16.18 23.84 1.53
CA MET A 1 -15.20 23.04 2.30
C MET A 1 -15.97 22.36 3.43
N GLY A 2 -16.09 21.03 3.42
CA GLY A 2 -16.87 20.31 4.44
C GLY A 2 -16.21 20.43 5.82
N LYS A 3 -17.01 20.65 6.87
CA LYS A 3 -16.57 20.60 8.27
C LYS A 3 -15.75 19.34 8.49
N ARG A 4 -14.49 19.47 8.94
CA ARG A 4 -13.77 18.34 9.52
C ARG A 4 -14.42 18.09 10.87
N GLU A 5 -15.35 17.15 10.92
CA GLU A 5 -15.87 16.66 12.20
C GLU A 5 -14.70 16.08 12.99
N GLY A 6 -14.37 16.74 14.10
CA GLY A 6 -13.47 16.17 15.10
C GLY A 6 -14.09 14.89 15.62
N TYR A 7 -13.28 13.85 15.80
CA TYR A 7 -13.71 12.60 16.39
C TYR A 7 -12.86 12.35 17.63
N TYR A 8 -13.50 11.86 18.68
CA TYR A 8 -12.85 11.45 19.92
C TYR A 8 -12.64 9.94 19.89
N ILE A 9 -11.45 9.50 20.32
CA ILE A 9 -11.12 8.09 20.54
C ILE A 9 -10.47 8.03 21.91
N GLU A 10 -11.03 7.21 22.78
CA GLU A 10 -10.39 6.83 24.03
C GLU A 10 -9.29 5.79 23.72
N LEU A 11 -8.06 6.10 24.10
CA LEU A 11 -6.90 5.23 23.92
C LEU A 11 -6.51 4.60 25.26
N ASP A 12 -5.84 3.45 25.20
CA ASP A 12 -5.27 2.86 26.41
C ASP A 12 -4.04 3.66 26.88
N GLU A 13 -3.66 3.47 28.16
CA GLU A 13 -2.53 4.17 28.78
C GLU A 13 -1.22 3.96 27.99
N ILE A 14 -1.06 2.81 27.36
CA ILE A 14 0.12 2.48 26.54
C ILE A 14 0.19 3.41 25.32
N ALA A 15 -0.90 3.54 24.57
CA ALA A 15 -0.96 4.44 23.42
C ALA A 15 -0.87 5.91 23.82
N GLU A 16 -1.52 6.33 24.91
CA GLU A 16 -1.41 7.69 25.42
C GLU A 16 0.03 8.05 25.75
N ASN A 17 0.73 7.18 26.48
CA ASN A 17 2.13 7.40 26.84
C ASN A 17 3.04 7.45 25.61
N MET A 18 2.85 6.59 24.62
CA MET A 18 3.61 6.66 23.35
C MET A 18 3.37 7.96 22.59
N LEU A 19 2.15 8.53 22.65
CA LEU A 19 1.80 9.74 21.91
C LEU A 19 2.35 11.04 22.51
N ARG A 20 2.79 11.04 23.78
CA ARG A 20 3.32 12.23 24.46
C ARG A 20 4.52 12.85 23.75
N ASP A 21 5.41 12.00 23.22
CA ASP A 21 6.64 12.42 22.53
C ASP A 21 6.58 12.16 21.01
N ALA A 22 5.40 11.82 20.49
CA ALA A 22 5.25 11.40 19.10
C ALA A 22 5.14 12.58 18.13
N ASN A 23 5.78 12.44 16.97
CA ASN A 23 5.77 13.49 15.93
C ASN A 23 4.74 13.17 14.85
N PHE A 24 3.87 14.11 14.49
CA PHE A 24 2.90 13.91 13.42
C PHE A 24 3.59 13.64 12.07
N ILE A 25 3.24 12.53 11.41
CA ILE A 25 3.72 12.19 10.06
C ILE A 25 2.67 12.52 9.00
N GLY A 26 1.39 12.22 9.28
CA GLY A 26 0.35 12.44 8.29
C GLY A 26 -1.01 11.89 8.69
N CYS A 27 -2.04 12.35 7.98
CA CYS A 27 -3.41 11.88 8.15
C CYS A 27 -3.94 11.24 6.85
N GLY A 28 -4.51 10.05 6.98
CA GLY A 28 -5.20 9.35 5.90
C GLY A 28 -6.71 9.31 6.13
N HIS A 29 -7.42 8.62 5.24
CA HIS A 29 -8.87 8.45 5.34
C HIS A 29 -9.29 7.74 6.65
N ASN A 30 -8.51 6.75 7.08
CA ASN A 30 -8.88 5.86 8.17
C ASN A 30 -8.27 6.24 9.53
N GLY A 31 -7.40 7.24 9.57
CA GLY A 31 -6.60 7.46 10.76
C GLY A 31 -5.45 8.44 10.57
N ILE A 32 -4.72 8.65 11.66
CA ILE A 32 -3.57 9.54 11.77
C ILE A 32 -2.34 8.70 12.10
N VAL A 33 -1.18 9.07 11.57
CA VAL A 33 0.08 8.39 11.80
C VAL A 33 1.05 9.34 12.50
N TYR A 34 1.65 8.87 13.58
CA TYR A 34 2.70 9.56 14.31
C TYR A 34 3.98 8.71 14.33
N SER A 35 5.13 9.37 14.27
CA SER A 35 6.46 8.80 14.48
C SER A 35 6.69 8.62 15.97
N LEU A 36 7.17 7.46 16.38
CA LEU A 36 7.62 7.19 17.74
C LEU A 36 9.16 7.23 17.88
N GLY A 37 9.88 7.61 16.81
CA GLY A 37 11.32 7.40 16.73
C GLY A 37 11.70 5.95 16.44
N ASP A 38 13.00 5.66 16.35
CA ASP A 38 13.57 4.32 16.18
C ASP A 38 12.91 3.47 15.07
N ASN A 39 12.62 4.08 13.93
CA ASN A 39 11.93 3.45 12.80
C ASN A 39 10.57 2.82 13.16
N LYS A 40 9.85 3.38 14.13
CA LYS A 40 8.50 2.96 14.52
C LYS A 40 7.49 4.08 14.31
N VAL A 41 6.28 3.68 13.95
CA VAL A 41 5.12 4.56 13.87
C VAL A 41 3.95 3.96 14.60
N ILE A 42 3.10 4.83 15.15
CA ILE A 42 1.77 4.48 15.62
C ILE A 42 0.74 5.05 14.65
N LYS A 43 -0.14 4.18 14.13
CA LYS A 43 -1.31 4.58 13.35
C LYS A 43 -2.53 4.48 14.22
N ILE A 44 -3.18 5.60 14.49
CA ILE A 44 -4.44 5.71 15.23
C ILE A 44 -5.60 5.68 14.24
N PHE A 45 -6.54 4.75 14.41
CA PHE A 45 -7.65 4.48 13.51
C PHE A 45 -8.96 5.05 14.05
N LYS A 46 -9.80 5.60 13.16
CA LYS A 46 -11.14 6.08 13.52
C LYS A 46 -12.14 4.96 13.89
N ASN A 47 -11.83 3.73 13.51
CA ASN A 47 -12.75 2.61 13.60
C ASN A 47 -11.98 1.33 13.96
N ARG A 48 -12.38 0.67 15.05
CA ARG A 48 -11.74 -0.55 15.55
C ARG A 48 -11.78 -1.72 14.58
N TYR A 49 -12.84 -1.86 13.78
CA TYR A 49 -12.95 -2.93 12.79
C TYR A 49 -11.97 -2.71 11.63
N VAL A 50 -11.75 -1.45 11.25
CA VAL A 50 -10.73 -1.10 10.26
C VAL A 50 -9.32 -1.35 10.81
N CYS A 51 -9.06 -0.99 12.07
CA CYS A 51 -7.80 -1.29 12.77
C CYS A 51 -7.53 -2.81 12.75
N LYS A 52 -8.50 -3.58 13.25
CA LYS A 52 -8.42 -5.04 13.35
C LYS A 52 -8.19 -5.71 11.99
N ASN A 53 -8.91 -5.29 10.95
CA ASN A 53 -8.73 -5.82 9.60
C ASN A 53 -7.33 -5.56 9.04
N GLU A 54 -6.78 -4.36 9.26
CA GLU A 54 -5.42 -4.03 8.81
C GLU A 54 -4.37 -4.84 9.58
N TYR A 55 -4.54 -4.97 10.90
CA TYR A 55 -3.70 -5.81 11.74
C TYR A 55 -3.70 -7.27 11.28
N ASP A 56 -4.88 -7.85 11.02
CA ASP A 56 -4.99 -9.24 10.59
C ASP A 56 -4.31 -9.49 9.24
N ILE A 57 -4.32 -8.51 8.32
CA ILE A 57 -3.54 -8.59 7.09
C ILE A 57 -2.05 -8.54 7.40
N LEU A 58 -1.57 -7.55 8.17
CA LEU A 58 -0.15 -7.41 8.51
C LEU A 58 0.39 -8.63 9.26
N LYS A 59 -0.43 -9.25 10.13
CA LYS A 59 -0.08 -10.49 10.83
C LYS A 59 0.10 -11.65 9.85
N LYS A 60 -0.79 -11.81 8.86
CA LYS A 60 -0.67 -12.83 7.81
C LYS A 60 0.54 -12.61 6.91
N THR A 61 0.91 -11.35 6.67
CA THR A 61 2.03 -10.97 5.80
C THR A 61 3.34 -10.72 6.54
N ALA A 62 3.43 -11.07 7.83
CA ALA A 62 4.57 -10.71 8.69
C ALA A 62 5.94 -11.24 8.21
N LYS A 63 5.95 -12.30 7.39
CA LYS A 63 7.18 -12.88 6.81
C LYS A 63 7.57 -12.23 5.47
N SER A 64 6.77 -11.32 4.95
CA SER A 64 6.94 -10.72 3.64
C SER A 64 7.63 -9.35 3.76
N ARG A 65 8.72 -9.13 3.00
CA ARG A 65 9.49 -7.88 3.04
C ARG A 65 8.71 -6.63 2.62
N TYR A 66 7.64 -6.83 1.86
CA TYR A 66 6.81 -5.76 1.30
C TYR A 66 5.90 -5.12 2.33
N PHE A 67 5.71 -5.73 3.50
CA PHE A 67 4.77 -5.25 4.50
C PHE A 67 5.52 -4.79 5.76
N PRO A 68 5.02 -3.74 6.44
CA PRO A 68 5.54 -3.32 7.73
C PRO A 68 5.49 -4.43 8.76
N LYS A 69 6.52 -4.50 9.61
CA LYS A 69 6.51 -5.37 10.79
C LYS A 69 5.60 -4.74 11.85
N VAL A 70 4.70 -5.53 12.44
CA VAL A 70 3.89 -5.09 13.58
C VAL A 70 4.65 -5.36 14.87
N TYR A 71 4.63 -4.39 15.78
CA TYR A 71 5.20 -4.49 17.13
C TYR A 71 4.12 -4.60 18.20
N LEU A 72 3.03 -3.84 18.06
CA LEU A 72 1.92 -3.79 19.02
C LEU A 72 0.61 -3.47 18.30
N HIS A 73 -0.51 -3.94 18.84
CA HIS A 73 -1.86 -3.63 18.37
C HIS A 73 -2.79 -3.47 19.57
N GLY A 74 -3.51 -2.35 19.61
CA GLY A 74 -4.67 -2.14 20.46
C GLY A 74 -5.93 -1.89 19.64
N ASP A 75 -7.05 -1.63 20.29
CA ASP A 75 -8.37 -1.57 19.62
C ASP A 75 -8.44 -0.52 18.51
N TYR A 76 -7.74 0.60 18.69
CA TYR A 76 -7.72 1.71 17.75
C TYR A 76 -6.33 2.06 17.23
N TYR A 77 -5.31 1.24 17.48
CA TYR A 77 -3.97 1.55 16.98
C TYR A 77 -3.13 0.34 16.62
N ILE A 78 -2.19 0.58 15.71
CA ILE A 78 -1.13 -0.37 15.36
C ILE A 78 0.21 0.35 15.46
N VAL A 79 1.12 -0.20 16.26
CA VAL A 79 2.54 0.17 16.22
C VAL A 79 3.23 -0.75 15.23
N ARG A 80 3.86 -0.17 14.22
CA ARG A 80 4.53 -0.90 13.14
C ARG A 80 5.81 -0.21 12.71
N SER A 81 6.62 -0.90 11.91
CA SER A 81 7.82 -0.30 11.31
C SER A 81 7.44 0.88 10.43
N TYR A 82 8.25 1.93 10.51
CA TYR A 82 8.23 3.03 9.56
C TYR A 82 8.49 2.50 8.15
N VAL A 83 7.85 3.13 7.17
CA VAL A 83 8.10 2.87 5.76
C VAL A 83 8.73 4.12 5.21
N SER A 84 10.02 4.02 4.92
CA SER A 84 10.85 5.01 4.23
C SER A 84 10.46 5.14 2.77
N GLY A 85 11.07 6.14 2.12
CA GLY A 85 10.92 6.36 0.69
C GLY A 85 9.77 7.27 0.32
N GLU A 86 9.57 7.39 -0.99
CA GLU A 86 8.58 8.27 -1.61
C GLU A 86 7.42 7.46 -2.20
N ARG A 87 6.22 8.04 -2.17
CA ARG A 87 5.04 7.40 -2.76
C ARG A 87 5.26 7.14 -4.25
N LEU A 88 4.93 5.95 -4.76
CA LEU A 88 5.31 5.50 -6.10
C LEU A 88 4.93 6.47 -7.22
N ASP A 89 3.74 7.08 -7.17
CA ASP A 89 3.29 8.04 -8.18
C ASP A 89 4.00 9.39 -8.09
N TYR A 90 4.50 9.79 -6.92
CA TYR A 90 5.35 10.98 -6.79
C TYR A 90 6.76 10.69 -7.25
N TYR A 91 7.31 9.54 -6.84
CA TYR A 91 8.62 9.07 -7.29
C TYR A 91 8.69 9.05 -8.82
N ILE A 92 7.74 8.38 -9.49
CA ILE A 92 7.74 8.27 -10.95
C ILE A 92 7.67 9.65 -11.63
N LYS A 93 6.91 10.59 -11.08
CA LYS A 93 6.83 11.96 -11.66
C LYS A 93 8.14 12.72 -11.55
N LYS A 94 8.89 12.48 -10.47
CA LYS A 94 10.11 13.22 -10.15
C LYS A 94 11.36 12.59 -10.75
N HIS A 95 11.43 11.26 -10.75
CA HIS A 95 12.63 10.48 -11.08
C HIS A 95 12.46 9.59 -12.32
N GLY A 96 11.24 9.48 -12.85
CA GLY A 96 10.93 8.56 -13.94
C GLY A 96 10.63 7.13 -13.46
N PHE A 97 10.30 6.27 -14.42
CA PHE A 97 10.05 4.86 -14.18
C PHE A 97 11.19 4.03 -14.75
N ASN A 98 11.66 3.04 -13.99
CA ASN A 98 12.78 2.18 -14.39
C ASN A 98 12.44 0.69 -14.24
N ARG A 99 13.38 -0.15 -14.69
CA ARG A 99 13.20 -1.60 -14.74
C ARG A 99 13.18 -2.21 -13.34
N GLU A 100 13.97 -1.69 -12.40
CA GLU A 100 14.08 -2.16 -11.02
C GLU A 100 12.74 -2.02 -10.30
N ILE A 101 12.11 -0.86 -10.39
CA ILE A 101 10.76 -0.60 -9.85
C ILE A 101 9.73 -1.54 -10.50
N ALA A 102 9.79 -1.71 -11.83
CA ALA A 102 8.88 -2.60 -12.55
C ALA A 102 9.00 -4.06 -12.06
N ILE A 103 10.22 -4.54 -11.86
CA ILE A 103 10.50 -5.88 -11.34
C ILE A 103 10.00 -6.02 -9.91
N ASP A 104 10.27 -5.04 -9.04
CA ASP A 104 9.85 -5.14 -7.64
C ASP A 104 8.32 -5.11 -7.50
N ILE A 105 7.63 -4.33 -8.35
CA ILE A 105 6.18 -4.40 -8.49
C ILE A 105 5.71 -5.81 -8.91
N ILE A 106 6.33 -6.42 -9.92
CA ILE A 106 5.96 -7.76 -10.37
C ILE A 106 6.14 -8.78 -9.24
N GLN A 107 7.26 -8.69 -8.51
CA GLN A 107 7.55 -9.57 -7.39
C GLN A 107 6.57 -9.36 -6.22
N LEU A 108 6.14 -8.12 -5.95
CA LEU A 108 5.06 -7.84 -5.01
C LEU A 108 3.74 -8.52 -5.42
N ILE A 109 3.38 -8.47 -6.71
CA ILE A 109 2.15 -9.12 -7.18
C ILE A 109 2.25 -10.66 -7.12
N LYS A 110 3.44 -11.23 -7.38
CA LYS A 110 3.72 -12.66 -7.18
C LYS A 110 3.59 -13.03 -5.70
N GLU A 111 4.09 -12.19 -4.81
CA GLU A 111 3.98 -12.38 -3.36
C GLU A 111 2.51 -12.34 -2.89
N PHE A 112 1.66 -11.46 -3.43
CA PHE A 112 0.22 -11.47 -3.15
C PHE A 112 -0.42 -12.82 -3.50
N LYS A 113 -0.06 -13.42 -4.64
CA LYS A 113 -0.54 -14.77 -5.01
C LYS A 113 -0.07 -15.81 -4.00
N LYS A 114 1.21 -15.78 -3.61
CA LYS A 114 1.79 -16.70 -2.64
C LYS A 114 1.12 -16.60 -1.26
N LEU A 115 0.72 -15.39 -0.85
CA LEU A 115 0.02 -15.12 0.41
C LEU A 115 -1.50 -15.41 0.35
N GLY A 116 -1.99 -15.95 -0.78
CA GLY A 116 -3.39 -16.32 -0.98
C GLY A 116 -4.34 -15.13 -1.10
N PHE A 117 -3.84 -13.95 -1.49
CA PHE A 117 -4.71 -12.79 -1.70
C PHE A 117 -5.65 -13.07 -2.87
N THR A 118 -6.96 -12.89 -2.67
CA THR A 118 -7.96 -13.00 -3.74
C THR A 118 -7.96 -11.77 -4.65
N LYS A 119 -7.42 -10.65 -4.14
CA LYS A 119 -7.25 -9.38 -4.83
C LYS A 119 -5.76 -9.08 -5.06
N LEU A 120 -5.32 -9.21 -6.30
CA LEU A 120 -3.98 -8.85 -6.77
C LEU A 120 -3.89 -7.38 -7.17
N ASP A 121 -4.64 -6.51 -6.51
CA ASP A 121 -4.89 -5.14 -6.95
C ASP A 121 -4.61 -4.14 -5.84
N ILE A 122 -3.71 -3.21 -6.14
CA ILE A 122 -3.19 -2.18 -5.23
C ILE A 122 -3.12 -0.84 -5.99
N ARG A 123 -3.04 0.28 -5.28
CA ARG A 123 -2.93 1.62 -5.89
C ARG A 123 -1.51 2.14 -5.73
N CYS A 124 -1.05 2.98 -6.67
CA CYS A 124 0.26 3.64 -6.57
C CYS A 124 0.43 4.38 -5.23
N LYS A 125 -0.64 5.01 -4.72
CA LYS A 125 -0.60 5.74 -3.44
C LYS A 125 -0.39 4.87 -2.19
N ASP A 126 -0.60 3.56 -2.32
CA ASP A 126 -0.43 2.59 -1.23
C ASP A 126 0.97 1.92 -1.31
N LEU A 127 1.80 2.30 -2.30
CA LEU A 127 3.17 1.82 -2.54
C LEU A 127 4.19 2.94 -2.32
N TYR A 128 5.29 2.60 -1.65
CA TYR A 128 6.42 3.49 -1.37
C TYR A 128 7.69 2.87 -1.92
N VAL A 129 8.51 3.69 -2.57
CA VAL A 129 9.79 3.34 -3.20
C VAL A 129 10.89 3.93 -2.34
N ASP A 130 11.76 3.07 -1.83
CA ASP A 130 12.95 3.47 -1.08
C ASP A 130 14.12 3.80 -2.02
N ASP A 131 15.22 4.32 -1.47
CA ASP A 131 16.39 4.76 -2.26
C ASP A 131 17.06 3.61 -3.05
N ASP A 132 16.89 2.37 -2.59
CA ASP A 132 17.36 1.14 -3.26
C ASP A 132 16.35 0.56 -4.26
N PHE A 133 15.30 1.33 -4.59
CA PHE A 133 14.14 0.94 -5.42
C PHE A 133 13.24 -0.14 -4.82
N SER A 134 13.48 -0.58 -3.57
CA SER A 134 12.60 -1.53 -2.92
C SER A 134 11.23 -0.93 -2.63
N ILE A 135 10.19 -1.74 -2.80
CA ILE A 135 8.80 -1.33 -2.63
C ILE A 135 8.26 -1.86 -1.31
N LYS A 136 7.54 -0.99 -0.58
CA LYS A 136 6.74 -1.36 0.58
C LYS A 136 5.29 -0.90 0.46
N VAL A 137 4.40 -1.67 1.07
CA VAL A 137 2.96 -1.44 1.12
C VAL A 137 2.59 -0.87 2.48
N ILE A 138 1.95 0.30 2.53
CA ILE A 138 1.57 0.93 3.80
C ILE A 138 0.12 0.71 4.24
N ASP A 139 -0.77 0.40 3.29
CA ASP A 139 -2.22 0.37 3.52
C ASP A 139 -2.88 -0.80 2.76
N PRO A 140 -2.59 -2.05 3.14
CA PRO A 140 -3.15 -3.20 2.46
C PRO A 140 -4.63 -3.34 2.83
N LYS A 141 -5.53 -3.18 1.85
CA LYS A 141 -6.98 -3.10 2.09
C LYS A 141 -7.77 -4.13 1.32
N ASN A 142 -8.63 -4.86 2.05
CA ASN A 142 -9.68 -5.72 1.51
C ASN A 142 -9.15 -6.79 0.54
N ASN A 143 -7.89 -7.20 0.70
CA ASN A 143 -7.21 -8.05 -0.28
C ASN A 143 -7.71 -9.51 -0.34
N TYR A 144 -8.53 -9.92 0.63
CA TYR A 144 -9.12 -11.25 0.71
C TYR A 144 -10.63 -11.30 0.41
N SER A 145 -11.31 -10.15 0.32
CA SER A 145 -12.79 -10.07 0.24
C SER A 145 -13.35 -9.88 -1.17
N ARG A 146 -12.53 -9.46 -2.14
CA ARG A 146 -12.97 -9.19 -3.52
C ARG A 146 -11.99 -9.82 -4.50
N SER A 147 -12.49 -10.61 -5.44
CA SER A 147 -11.62 -11.22 -6.45
C SER A 147 -11.17 -10.19 -7.49
N CYS A 148 -9.86 -10.06 -7.67
CA CYS A 148 -9.26 -9.33 -8.79
C CYS A 148 -7.93 -10.00 -9.14
N ASP A 149 -7.84 -10.59 -10.32
CA ASP A 149 -6.72 -11.44 -10.72
C ASP A 149 -5.60 -10.69 -11.47
N TYR A 150 -5.64 -9.36 -11.46
CA TYR A 150 -4.62 -8.49 -12.04
C TYR A 150 -4.59 -7.12 -11.35
N PRO A 151 -3.45 -6.40 -11.38
CA PRO A 151 -3.28 -5.14 -10.64
C PRO A 151 -3.91 -3.95 -11.36
N ARG A 152 -5.25 -3.96 -11.50
CA ARG A 152 -6.03 -2.99 -12.28
C ARG A 152 -5.78 -1.53 -11.89
N HIS A 153 -5.91 -1.18 -10.61
CA HIS A 153 -5.77 0.21 -10.16
C HIS A 153 -4.32 0.68 -10.21
N LEU A 154 -3.37 -0.22 -10.00
CA LEU A 154 -1.95 0.06 -10.18
C LEU A 154 -1.71 0.44 -11.63
N MET A 155 -2.13 -0.42 -12.56
CA MET A 155 -1.99 -0.17 -14.00
C MET A 155 -2.77 1.05 -14.48
N LYS A 156 -3.96 1.34 -13.92
CA LYS A 156 -4.68 2.61 -14.16
C LYS A 156 -3.82 3.80 -13.71
N GLY A 157 -3.16 3.69 -12.55
CA GLY A 157 -2.24 4.71 -12.03
C GLY A 157 -1.04 4.92 -12.95
N LEU A 158 -0.35 3.84 -13.33
CA LEU A 158 0.78 3.89 -14.27
C LEU A 158 0.38 4.47 -15.63
N GLY A 159 -0.84 4.17 -16.11
CA GLY A 159 -1.38 4.75 -17.34
C GLY A 159 -1.57 6.26 -17.24
N LYS A 160 -2.03 6.77 -16.09
CA LYS A 160 -2.12 8.22 -15.85
C LYS A 160 -0.75 8.90 -15.74
N LEU A 161 0.30 8.14 -15.43
CA LEU A 161 1.68 8.60 -15.36
C LEU A 161 2.42 8.47 -16.70
N GLY A 162 1.81 7.88 -17.72
CA GLY A 162 2.43 7.68 -19.04
C GLY A 162 3.38 6.49 -19.14
N VAL A 163 3.51 5.66 -18.10
CA VAL A 163 4.52 4.58 -18.00
C VAL A 163 3.93 3.16 -18.01
N LEU A 164 2.65 3.03 -18.39
CA LEU A 164 1.98 1.73 -18.42
C LEU A 164 2.59 0.80 -19.48
N ASP A 165 2.98 1.33 -20.63
CA ASP A 165 3.50 0.53 -21.74
C ASP A 165 4.90 0.00 -21.39
N ASP A 166 5.75 0.84 -20.77
CA ASP A 166 7.04 0.44 -20.23
C ASP A 166 6.89 -0.69 -19.20
N PHE A 167 5.95 -0.55 -18.26
CA PHE A 167 5.66 -1.60 -17.29
C PHE A 167 5.21 -2.90 -17.97
N LEU A 168 4.33 -2.83 -18.96
CA LEU A 168 3.82 -4.00 -19.67
C LEU A 168 4.90 -4.71 -20.50
N GLU A 169 5.86 -3.98 -21.07
CA GLU A 169 7.02 -4.57 -21.74
C GLU A 169 7.92 -5.33 -20.75
N ILE A 170 8.10 -4.82 -19.53
CA ILE A 170 8.80 -5.59 -18.48
C ILE A 170 7.98 -6.80 -18.03
N VAL A 171 6.65 -6.67 -17.87
CA VAL A 171 5.78 -7.82 -17.57
C VAL A 171 5.90 -8.90 -18.65
N LYS A 172 5.98 -8.52 -19.93
CA LYS A 172 6.16 -9.45 -21.05
C LYS A 172 7.48 -10.24 -20.94
N LYS A 173 8.54 -9.61 -20.45
CA LYS A 173 9.87 -10.23 -20.28
C LYS A 173 9.96 -11.08 -19.01
N GLU A 174 9.47 -10.56 -17.89
CA GLU A 174 9.70 -11.12 -16.54
C GLU A 174 8.51 -11.93 -15.97
N TYR A 175 7.34 -11.81 -16.60
CA TYR A 175 6.11 -12.47 -16.16
C TYR A 175 5.16 -12.77 -17.34
N ASN A 176 5.73 -13.32 -18.40
CA ASN A 176 5.11 -13.53 -19.71
C ASN A 176 3.77 -14.28 -19.65
N GLU A 177 3.63 -15.27 -18.75
CA GLU A 177 2.42 -16.05 -18.55
C GLU A 177 1.20 -15.20 -18.16
N ASN A 178 1.43 -14.03 -17.55
CA ASN A 178 0.38 -13.09 -17.18
C ASN A 178 0.24 -11.89 -18.13
N TYR A 179 1.23 -11.62 -18.98
CA TYR A 179 1.24 -10.48 -19.89
C TYR A 179 -0.01 -10.38 -20.77
N LYS A 180 -0.32 -11.43 -21.55
CA LYS A 180 -1.45 -11.41 -22.50
C LYS A 180 -2.77 -11.08 -21.80
N LYS A 181 -3.02 -11.73 -20.65
CA LYS A 181 -4.22 -11.55 -19.84
C LYS A 181 -4.30 -10.13 -19.27
N TRP A 182 -3.20 -9.65 -18.67
CA TRP A 182 -3.17 -8.34 -18.04
C TRP A 182 -3.31 -7.21 -19.06
N ASN A 183 -2.55 -7.26 -20.16
CA ASN A 183 -2.64 -6.29 -21.25
C ASN A 183 -4.06 -6.22 -21.83
N PHE A 184 -4.67 -7.36 -22.15
CA PHE A 184 -6.05 -7.39 -22.64
C PHE A 184 -7.03 -6.75 -21.64
N LYS A 185 -6.97 -7.12 -20.36
CA LYS A 185 -7.88 -6.62 -19.33
C LYS A 185 -7.72 -5.13 -19.09
N ILE A 186 -6.48 -4.61 -18.99
CA ILE A 186 -6.25 -3.19 -18.73
C ILE A 186 -6.66 -2.33 -19.93
N ARG A 187 -6.33 -2.72 -21.16
CA ARG A 187 -6.74 -1.97 -22.37
C ARG A 187 -8.26 -1.90 -22.47
N ARG A 188 -8.95 -3.01 -22.20
CA ARG A 188 -10.43 -3.04 -22.14
C ARG A 188 -10.97 -2.12 -21.05
N TYR A 189 -10.34 -2.11 -19.87
CA TYR A 189 -10.76 -1.27 -18.75
C TYR A 189 -10.60 0.23 -19.07
N LEU A 190 -9.47 0.63 -19.67
CA LEU A 190 -9.21 2.02 -20.07
C LEU A 190 -10.15 2.50 -21.18
N LYS A 191 -10.43 1.66 -22.20
CA LYS A 191 -11.37 1.99 -23.29
C LYS A 191 -12.79 2.25 -22.81
N LYS A 192 -13.24 1.58 -21.75
CA LYS A 192 -14.60 1.75 -21.21
C LYS A 192 -14.81 3.09 -20.49
N GLY A 193 -13.77 3.91 -20.31
CA GLY A 193 -13.91 5.27 -19.77
C GLY A 193 -14.51 5.34 -18.37
N ILE A 194 -14.53 4.23 -17.60
CA ILE A 194 -15.13 4.19 -16.27
C ILE A 194 -14.25 5.03 -15.34
N LYS A 195 -14.65 6.31 -15.19
CA LYS A 195 -14.02 7.30 -14.31
C LYS A 195 -13.95 6.76 -12.90
#